data_AF-F6XM64-F1
#
_entry.id   AF-F6XM64-F1
#
_cell.length_a   1.000
_cell.length_b   1.000
_cell.length_c   1.000
_cell.angle_alpha   90.00
_cell.angle_beta   90.00
_cell.angle_gamma   90.00
#
_symmetry.space_group_name_H-M   'P 1'
#
loop_
_entity.id
_entity.type
_entity.pdbx_description
1 polymer ?
#
loop_
_entity_poly.entity_id
_entity_poly.type
_entity_poly.pdbx_seq_one_letter_code
_entity_poly.pdbx_strand_id
1 'polypeptide(L)'
;MSLADELLADLEDAGIDEDAVVDDNGEGDGIDDIEDVGVSMDTGQDSIDPNSIHSVARLSSTDQFKRVVQGIEDYCNKPQSSVAAGIIESNPEYKLIVESNNLTMEIDNEVNIIHKFTRDYYSKRFPELDSLVPTPLEYIRTVKELGNDLEKYKNNEVLQQVMSNATIMVISVTASTTQGKLLSEEELNRVFEACTMAEELMSAKLKILTYVESRMAFIA
;
A
#
# COMPACT_ATOMS: atom_id res chain seq x y z
N MET A 1 -39.21 -40.58 -14.52
CA MET A 1 -37.80 -40.40 -14.91
C MET A 1 -37.19 -39.37 -13.98
N SER A 2 -35.96 -39.60 -13.53
CA SER A 2 -35.26 -38.73 -12.58
C SER A 2 -34.77 -37.48 -13.31
N LEU A 3 -34.69 -36.33 -12.62
CA LEU A 3 -34.10 -35.09 -13.17
C LEU A 3 -32.65 -35.30 -13.67
N ALA A 4 -31.97 -36.32 -13.14
CA ALA A 4 -30.64 -36.73 -13.57
C ALA A 4 -30.62 -37.41 -14.95
N ASP A 5 -31.69 -38.10 -15.34
CA ASP A 5 -31.78 -38.74 -16.67
C ASP A 5 -32.07 -37.72 -17.77
N GLU A 6 -32.72 -36.59 -17.43
CA GLU A 6 -33.06 -35.52 -18.38
C GLU A 6 -31.84 -34.63 -18.71
N LEU A 7 -30.90 -34.46 -17.77
CA LEU A 7 -29.64 -33.72 -18.00
C LEU A 7 -28.59 -34.53 -18.79
N LEU A 8 -28.63 -35.86 -18.70
CA LEU A 8 -27.69 -36.73 -19.42
C LEU A 8 -28.00 -36.80 -20.92
N ALA A 9 -29.28 -36.69 -21.30
CA ALA A 9 -29.72 -36.65 -22.69
C ALA A 9 -29.30 -35.36 -23.42
N ASP A 10 -29.12 -34.24 -22.71
CA ASP A 10 -28.71 -32.95 -23.29
C ASP A 10 -27.19 -32.89 -23.55
N LEU A 11 -26.41 -33.78 -22.91
CA LEU A 11 -24.95 -33.88 -23.11
C LEU A 11 -24.56 -34.84 -24.23
N GLU A 12 -25.46 -35.76 -24.63
CA GLU A 12 -25.20 -36.77 -25.66
C GLU A 12 -25.41 -36.22 -27.10
N ASP A 13 -26.06 -35.06 -27.26
CA ASP A 13 -26.27 -34.38 -28.56
C ASP A 13 -25.14 -33.38 -28.93
N ALA A 14 -24.17 -33.16 -28.04
CA ALA A 14 -22.96 -32.38 -28.31
C ALA A 14 -21.78 -33.31 -28.61
N GLY A 15 -21.88 -34.01 -29.75
CA GLY A 15 -20.83 -34.88 -30.26
C GLY A 15 -19.50 -34.16 -30.45
N ILE A 16 -18.47 -34.61 -29.72
CA ILE A 16 -17.07 -34.35 -30.04
C ILE A 16 -16.46 -35.72 -30.36
N ASP A 17 -16.21 -35.95 -31.65
CA ASP A 17 -15.57 -37.13 -32.20
C ASP A 17 -14.20 -37.37 -31.53
N GLU A 18 -14.05 -38.55 -30.94
CA GLU A 18 -12.76 -39.19 -30.68
C GLU A 18 -12.20 -39.72 -32.02
N ASP A 19 -11.31 -38.99 -32.68
CA ASP A 19 -10.30 -39.57 -33.58
C ASP A 19 -9.38 -38.49 -34.19
N ALA A 20 -8.16 -38.35 -33.65
CA ALA A 20 -7.01 -37.80 -34.39
C ALA A 20 -5.68 -38.17 -33.69
N VAL A 21 -5.26 -39.42 -33.86
CA VAL A 21 -3.86 -39.84 -33.72
C VAL A 21 -3.09 -39.36 -34.95
N VAL A 22 -2.12 -38.46 -34.78
CA VAL A 22 -1.08 -38.20 -35.79
C VAL A 22 0.29 -38.24 -35.11
N ASP A 23 1.03 -39.25 -35.51
CA ASP A 23 2.46 -39.51 -35.29
C ASP A 23 3.29 -38.52 -36.11
N ASP A 24 4.25 -37.84 -35.49
CA ASP A 24 5.31 -37.10 -36.21
C ASP A 24 6.67 -37.41 -35.56
N ASN A 25 7.37 -38.35 -36.18
CA ASN A 25 8.79 -38.62 -35.99
C ASN A 25 9.57 -37.80 -37.03
N GLY A 26 10.38 -36.85 -36.56
CA GLY A 26 11.35 -36.12 -37.38
C GLY A 26 12.63 -35.81 -36.60
N GLU A 27 13.61 -36.72 -36.66
CA GLU A 27 15.01 -36.43 -36.33
C GLU A 27 15.67 -35.59 -37.46
N GLY A 28 16.48 -34.60 -37.10
CA GLY A 28 17.29 -33.85 -38.06
C GLY A 28 18.06 -32.67 -37.46
N ASP A 29 19.20 -32.98 -36.84
CA ASP A 29 20.53 -32.35 -36.98
C ASP A 29 20.69 -30.81 -37.11
N GLY A 30 21.71 -30.26 -36.44
CA GLY A 30 22.32 -28.99 -36.84
C GLY A 30 22.43 -27.88 -35.78
N ILE A 31 23.49 -27.97 -35.01
CA ILE A 31 24.18 -26.93 -34.23
C ILE A 31 24.33 -25.62 -35.04
N ASP A 32 23.96 -24.48 -34.46
CA ASP A 32 24.67 -23.21 -34.73
C ASP A 32 24.60 -22.32 -33.49
N ASP A 33 25.78 -22.09 -32.91
CA ASP A 33 26.07 -21.18 -31.82
C ASP A 33 25.66 -19.75 -32.20
N ILE A 34 24.66 -19.20 -31.52
CA ILE A 34 24.44 -17.75 -31.53
C ILE A 34 25.23 -17.19 -30.34
N GLU A 35 26.36 -16.59 -30.70
CA GLU A 35 27.23 -15.82 -29.84
C GLU A 35 26.44 -14.89 -28.91
N ASP A 36 26.76 -15.02 -27.62
CA ASP A 36 26.46 -14.11 -26.52
C ASP A 36 26.90 -12.68 -26.90
N VAL A 37 25.98 -11.91 -27.50
CA VAL A 37 26.12 -10.46 -27.58
C VAL A 37 25.83 -9.94 -26.19
N GLY A 38 26.88 -9.95 -25.36
CA GLY A 38 26.95 -9.22 -24.11
C GLY A 38 26.70 -7.74 -24.38
N VAL A 39 25.42 -7.34 -24.34
CA VAL A 39 25.04 -5.95 -24.17
C VAL A 39 25.36 -5.61 -22.73
N SER A 40 26.61 -5.22 -22.50
CA SER A 40 27.02 -4.51 -21.29
C SER A 40 26.32 -3.15 -21.29
N MET A 41 25.06 -3.16 -20.83
CA MET A 41 24.31 -1.95 -20.52
C MET A 41 24.87 -1.40 -19.21
N ASP A 42 26.00 -0.69 -19.32
CA ASP A 42 26.44 0.27 -18.31
C ASP A 42 25.46 1.44 -18.32
N THR A 43 24.34 1.26 -17.63
CA THR A 43 23.51 2.36 -17.15
C THR A 43 23.63 2.35 -15.64
N GLY A 44 24.45 3.25 -15.11
CA GLY A 44 24.51 3.62 -13.70
C GLY A 44 23.17 4.19 -13.23
N GLN A 45 22.19 3.33 -13.09
CA GLN A 45 20.86 3.62 -12.62
C GLN A 45 20.67 2.74 -11.39
N ASP A 46 20.53 3.38 -10.23
CA ASP A 46 20.16 2.73 -8.98
C ASP A 46 19.23 1.56 -9.27
N SER A 47 19.67 0.35 -8.92
CA SER A 47 18.86 -0.85 -9.00
C SER A 47 17.59 -0.58 -8.20
N ILE A 48 16.52 -0.13 -8.84
CA ILE A 48 15.23 0.07 -8.17
C ILE A 48 14.80 -1.35 -7.79
N ASP A 49 15.05 -1.72 -6.53
CA ASP A 49 14.60 -2.98 -5.99
C ASP A 49 13.10 -3.10 -6.28
N PRO A 50 12.65 -4.06 -7.12
CA PRO A 50 11.24 -4.17 -7.50
C PRO A 50 10.34 -4.39 -6.28
N ASN A 51 10.93 -4.85 -5.19
CA ASN A 51 10.31 -5.09 -3.89
C ASN A 51 10.43 -3.91 -2.90
N SER A 52 10.95 -2.75 -3.32
CA SER A 52 10.99 -1.55 -2.48
C SER A 52 9.62 -0.92 -2.36
N ILE A 53 9.30 -0.37 -1.18
CA ILE A 53 8.06 0.36 -0.98
C ILE A 53 7.93 1.57 -1.93
N HIS A 54 9.04 2.20 -2.31
CA HIS A 54 9.07 3.34 -3.24
C HIS A 54 8.64 2.98 -4.67
N SER A 55 8.69 1.70 -5.05
CA SER A 55 8.22 1.25 -6.37
C SER A 55 6.69 1.18 -6.41
N VAL A 56 6.06 0.89 -5.26
CA VAL A 56 4.62 0.64 -5.10
C VAL A 56 3.90 1.91 -4.64
N ALA A 57 4.48 2.65 -3.70
CA ALA A 57 3.96 3.91 -3.17
C ALA A 57 4.77 5.09 -3.73
N ARG A 58 4.18 5.84 -4.68
CA ARG A 58 4.81 6.93 -5.45
C ARG A 58 4.22 8.30 -5.16
N LEU A 59 3.13 8.39 -4.40
CA LEU A 59 2.42 9.64 -4.16
C LEU A 59 3.32 10.72 -3.55
N SER A 60 4.12 10.36 -2.54
CA SER A 60 5.08 11.26 -1.88
C SER A 60 6.14 11.82 -2.84
N SER A 61 6.45 11.09 -3.91
CA SER A 61 7.45 11.49 -4.91
C SER A 61 6.87 12.38 -6.01
N THR A 62 5.54 12.42 -6.13
CA THR A 62 4.83 13.12 -7.22
C THR A 62 4.93 14.64 -7.05
N ASP A 63 5.13 15.35 -8.17
CA ASP A 63 5.25 16.82 -8.17
C ASP A 63 4.00 17.52 -7.64
N GLN A 64 2.83 16.92 -7.84
CA GLN A 64 1.56 17.40 -7.29
C GLN A 64 1.59 17.43 -5.76
N PHE A 65 1.98 16.33 -5.12
CA PHE A 65 2.09 16.26 -3.65
C PHE A 65 3.05 17.34 -3.12
N LYS A 66 4.24 17.46 -3.73
CA LYS A 66 5.24 18.47 -3.34
C LYS A 66 4.72 19.89 -3.52
N ARG A 67 4.07 20.19 -4.65
CA ARG A 67 3.49 21.52 -4.91
C ARG A 67 2.40 21.87 -3.91
N VAL A 68 1.49 20.95 -3.62
CA VAL A 68 0.37 21.21 -2.70
C VAL A 68 0.88 21.41 -1.28
N VAL A 69 1.77 20.53 -0.79
CA VAL A 69 2.35 20.66 0.56
C VAL A 69 3.14 21.97 0.70
N GLN A 70 3.98 22.32 -0.29
CA GLN A 70 4.69 23.60 -0.29
C GLN A 70 3.73 24.80 -0.34
N GLY A 71 2.70 24.73 -1.18
CA GLY A 71 1.68 25.76 -1.27
C GLY A 71 0.98 25.98 0.07
N ILE A 72 0.61 24.91 0.76
CA ILE A 72 0.00 24.98 2.09
C ILE A 72 0.95 25.67 3.08
N GLU A 73 2.23 25.34 3.10
CA GLU A 73 3.23 25.99 3.96
C GLU A 73 3.37 27.49 3.65
N ASP A 74 3.38 27.85 2.36
CA ASP A 74 3.49 29.25 1.91
C ASP A 74 2.25 30.08 2.30
N TYR A 75 1.05 29.50 2.20
CA TYR A 75 -0.20 30.18 2.56
C TYR A 75 -0.52 30.12 4.06
N CYS A 76 0.02 29.16 4.80
CA CYS A 76 -0.04 29.14 6.27
C CYS A 76 0.71 30.33 6.89
N ASN A 77 1.84 30.75 6.31
CA ASN A 77 2.67 31.84 6.83
C ASN A 77 2.21 33.24 6.40
N LYS A 78 1.33 33.34 5.39
CA LYS A 78 0.82 34.64 4.94
C LYS A 78 -0.32 35.10 5.85
N PRO A 79 -0.29 36.36 6.35
CA PRO A 79 -1.44 36.93 7.05
C PRO A 79 -2.64 36.84 6.10
N GLN A 80 -3.78 36.44 6.66
CA GLN A 80 -5.01 36.21 5.92
C GLN A 80 -5.27 37.37 4.96
N SER A 81 -5.08 37.14 3.65
CA SER A 81 -5.44 38.13 2.66
C SER A 81 -6.95 38.21 2.69
N SER A 82 -7.48 39.37 3.06
CA SER A 82 -8.89 39.69 2.87
C SER A 82 -9.29 39.26 1.47
N VAL A 83 -10.40 38.53 1.34
CA VAL A 83 -10.94 38.10 0.05
C VAL A 83 -11.09 39.38 -0.78
N ALA A 84 -10.16 39.61 -1.71
CA ALA A 84 -10.25 40.71 -2.63
C ALA A 84 -11.53 40.45 -3.44
N ALA A 85 -12.44 41.43 -3.42
CA ALA A 85 -13.79 41.39 -3.98
C ALA A 85 -13.80 40.92 -5.45
N GLY A 86 -13.86 39.61 -5.65
CA GLY A 86 -13.84 38.93 -6.93
C GLY A 86 -14.44 37.53 -6.81
N ILE A 87 -14.71 36.88 -7.94
CA ILE A 87 -15.30 35.54 -8.01
C ILE A 87 -14.37 34.56 -7.27
N ILE A 88 -14.86 33.99 -6.16
CA ILE A 88 -14.10 33.14 -5.23
C ILE A 88 -13.42 31.96 -5.95
N GLU A 89 -14.08 31.39 -6.97
CA GLU A 89 -13.57 30.26 -7.78
C GLU A 89 -12.33 30.59 -8.62
N SER A 90 -12.06 31.87 -8.88
CA SER A 90 -10.87 32.31 -9.61
C SER A 90 -9.65 32.49 -8.71
N ASN A 91 -9.83 32.48 -7.38
CA ASN A 91 -8.74 32.69 -6.43
C ASN A 91 -7.79 31.47 -6.41
N PRO A 92 -6.47 31.66 -6.59
CA PRO A 92 -5.50 30.56 -6.50
C PRO A 92 -5.55 29.81 -5.16
N GLU A 93 -5.91 30.46 -4.06
CA GLU A 93 -6.06 29.83 -2.74
C GLU A 93 -7.26 28.87 -2.69
N TYR A 94 -8.38 29.22 -3.32
CA TYR A 94 -9.54 28.31 -3.41
C TYR A 94 -9.20 27.07 -4.24
N LYS A 95 -8.48 27.23 -5.36
CA LYS A 95 -8.00 26.11 -6.18
C LYS A 95 -7.09 25.18 -5.38
N LEU A 96 -6.18 25.75 -4.57
CA LEU A 96 -5.30 24.97 -3.69
C LEU A 96 -6.10 24.18 -2.65
N ILE A 97 -7.19 24.74 -2.08
CA ILE A 97 -8.06 24.03 -1.13
C ILE A 97 -8.76 22.84 -1.80
N VAL A 98 -9.28 23.02 -3.01
CA VAL A 98 -9.93 21.93 -3.76
C VAL A 98 -8.91 20.83 -4.10
N GLU A 99 -7.73 21.20 -4.59
CA GLU A 99 -6.64 20.28 -4.89
C GLU A 99 -6.16 19.53 -3.63
N SER A 100 -6.07 20.24 -2.51
CA SER A 100 -5.74 19.69 -1.19
C SER A 100 -6.72 18.60 -0.75
N ASN A 101 -8.03 18.82 -0.89
CA ASN A 101 -9.03 17.81 -0.55
C ASN A 101 -8.90 16.56 -1.43
N ASN A 102 -8.67 16.73 -2.73
CA ASN A 102 -8.43 15.58 -3.61
C ASN A 102 -7.17 14.81 -3.19
N LEU A 103 -6.09 15.52 -2.84
CA LEU A 103 -4.86 14.90 -2.37
C LEU A 103 -5.07 14.08 -1.09
N THR A 104 -5.98 14.48 -0.19
CA THR A 104 -6.27 13.66 1.01
C THR A 104 -6.85 12.29 0.69
N MET A 105 -7.67 12.18 -0.37
CA MET A 105 -8.19 10.89 -0.84
C MET A 105 -7.09 10.04 -1.48
N GLU A 106 -6.20 10.66 -2.25
CA GLU A 106 -5.03 9.97 -2.80
C GLU A 106 -4.12 9.44 -1.70
N ILE A 107 -3.89 10.21 -0.63
CA ILE A 107 -3.13 9.76 0.55
C ILE A 107 -3.78 8.54 1.19
N ASP A 108 -5.12 8.52 1.35
CA ASP A 108 -5.82 7.36 1.92
C ASP A 108 -5.67 6.10 1.06
N ASN A 109 -5.73 6.25 -0.26
CA ASN A 109 -5.47 5.13 -1.18
C ASN A 109 -4.04 4.63 -1.07
N GLU A 110 -3.07 5.53 -0.98
CA GLU A 110 -1.65 5.18 -0.85
C GLU A 110 -1.37 4.47 0.48
N VAL A 111 -1.94 4.96 1.60
CA VAL A 111 -1.82 4.30 2.91
C VAL A 111 -2.40 2.88 2.88
N ASN A 112 -3.49 2.65 2.13
CA ASN A 112 -4.02 1.31 1.94
C ASN A 112 -3.10 0.40 1.12
N ILE A 113 -2.39 0.95 0.12
CA ILE A 113 -1.38 0.22 -0.65
C ILE A 113 -0.20 -0.15 0.26
N ILE A 114 0.29 0.81 1.05
CA ILE A 114 1.36 0.57 2.03
C ILE A 114 0.94 -0.47 3.06
N HIS A 115 -0.30 -0.41 3.55
CA HIS A 115 -0.84 -1.42 4.48
C HIS A 115 -0.79 -2.84 3.89
N LYS A 116 -1.21 -3.02 2.64
CA LYS A 116 -1.13 -4.32 1.96
C LYS A 116 0.32 -4.80 1.86
N PHE A 117 1.25 -3.92 1.45
CA PHE A 117 2.67 -4.22 1.40
C PHE A 117 3.20 -4.65 2.78
N THR A 118 2.99 -3.84 3.82
CA THR A 118 3.42 -4.13 5.19
C THR A 118 2.86 -5.46 5.67
N ARG A 119 1.59 -5.74 5.42
CA ARG A 119 0.94 -7.00 5.78
C ARG A 119 1.58 -8.19 5.08
N ASP A 120 1.81 -8.10 3.78
CA ASP A 120 2.34 -9.21 2.99
C ASP A 120 3.75 -9.62 3.49
N TYR A 121 4.61 -8.65 3.82
CA TYR A 121 5.94 -8.92 4.39
C TYR A 121 5.91 -9.34 5.87
N TYR A 122 5.10 -8.67 6.70
CA TYR A 122 5.06 -8.92 8.13
C TYR A 122 4.25 -10.16 8.52
N SER A 123 3.41 -10.69 7.61
CA SER A 123 2.70 -11.96 7.78
C SER A 123 3.63 -13.13 8.09
N LYS A 124 4.89 -13.09 7.63
CA LYS A 124 5.92 -14.08 7.96
C LYS A 124 6.24 -14.12 9.46
N ARG A 125 6.11 -12.97 10.16
CA ARG A 125 6.40 -12.83 11.60
C ARG A 125 5.21 -13.03 12.49
N PHE A 126 4.07 -12.46 12.13
CA PHE A 126 2.87 -12.47 12.95
C PHE A 126 1.62 -12.46 12.05
N PRO A 127 1.29 -13.59 11.41
CA PRO A 127 0.21 -13.66 10.41
C PRO A 127 -1.16 -13.36 11.02
N GLU A 128 -1.38 -13.67 12.29
CA GLU A 128 -2.66 -13.46 12.96
C GLU A 128 -3.00 -11.97 13.14
N LEU A 129 -2.00 -11.07 13.12
CA LEU A 129 -2.18 -9.64 13.37
C LEU A 129 -3.20 -8.99 12.42
N ASP A 130 -3.28 -9.45 11.17
CA ASP A 130 -4.22 -8.94 10.16
C ASP A 130 -5.68 -9.13 10.58
N SER A 131 -5.99 -10.26 11.22
CA SER A 131 -7.33 -10.54 11.74
C SER A 131 -7.65 -9.79 13.04
N LEU A 132 -6.62 -9.43 13.80
CA LEU A 132 -6.74 -8.77 15.10
C LEU A 132 -6.90 -7.26 14.98
N VAL A 133 -6.27 -6.65 13.97
CA VAL A 133 -6.23 -5.21 13.77
C VAL A 133 -6.67 -4.88 12.34
N PRO A 134 -7.98 -4.74 12.08
CA PRO A 134 -8.50 -4.52 10.73
C PRO A 134 -8.26 -3.09 10.22
N THR A 135 -7.96 -2.15 11.11
CA THR A 135 -7.72 -0.74 10.77
C THR A 135 -6.30 -0.57 10.22
N PRO A 136 -6.10 -0.12 8.96
CA PRO A 136 -4.79 -0.02 8.33
C PRO A 136 -3.76 0.79 9.13
N LEU A 137 -4.18 1.94 9.67
CA LEU A 137 -3.31 2.83 10.43
C LEU A 137 -2.86 2.20 11.76
N GLU A 138 -3.79 1.54 12.47
CA GLU A 138 -3.48 0.85 13.72
C GLU A 138 -2.57 -0.34 13.45
N TYR A 139 -2.80 -1.07 12.36
CA TYR A 139 -1.94 -2.19 11.94
C TYR A 139 -0.51 -1.71 11.70
N ILE A 140 -0.32 -0.69 10.85
CA ILE A 140 1.00 -0.14 10.50
C ILE A 140 1.75 0.33 11.75
N ARG A 141 1.09 1.09 12.63
CA ARG A 141 1.68 1.54 13.91
C ARG A 141 2.05 0.36 14.80
N THR A 142 1.19 -0.65 14.88
CA THR A 142 1.45 -1.85 15.68
C THR A 142 2.66 -2.63 15.19
N VAL A 143 2.76 -2.81 13.88
CA VAL A 143 3.92 -3.47 13.24
C VAL A 143 5.20 -2.70 13.54
N LYS A 144 5.18 -1.37 13.45
CA LYS A 144 6.34 -0.51 13.73
C LYS A 144 6.83 -0.66 15.18
N GLU A 145 5.92 -0.69 16.13
CA GLU A 145 6.24 -0.79 17.55
C GLU A 145 6.70 -2.19 17.98
N LEU A 146 6.10 -3.25 17.43
CA LEU A 146 6.46 -4.63 17.75
C LEU A 146 7.76 -5.06 17.06
N GLY A 147 7.84 -4.91 15.73
CA GLY A 147 8.91 -5.47 14.92
C GLY A 147 9.12 -6.97 15.18
N ASN A 148 10.36 -7.41 15.38
CA ASN A 148 10.63 -8.83 15.66
C ASN A 148 10.29 -9.26 17.10
N ASP A 149 10.23 -8.32 18.03
CA ASP A 149 10.00 -8.59 19.45
C ASP A 149 8.53 -8.35 19.80
N LEU A 150 7.76 -9.44 19.76
CA LEU A 150 6.35 -9.40 20.08
C LEU A 150 6.07 -9.26 21.58
N GLU A 151 7.06 -9.16 22.47
CA GLU A 151 6.81 -8.89 23.90
C GLU A 151 6.73 -7.41 24.24
N LYS A 152 7.11 -6.53 23.30
CA LYS A 152 7.13 -5.07 23.50
C LYS A 152 5.78 -4.48 23.86
N TYR A 153 4.65 -5.15 23.56
CA TYR A 153 3.31 -4.65 23.90
C TYR A 153 3.10 -4.38 25.40
N LYS A 154 3.81 -5.10 26.30
CA LYS A 154 3.57 -5.04 27.76
C LYS A 154 3.79 -3.64 28.33
N ASN A 155 4.72 -2.87 27.76
CA ASN A 155 5.14 -1.56 28.26
C ASN A 155 5.09 -0.46 27.19
N ASN A 156 4.32 -0.67 26.11
CA ASN A 156 4.29 0.27 25.01
C ASN A 156 3.12 1.27 25.18
N GLU A 157 3.44 2.49 25.61
CA GLU A 157 2.47 3.58 25.77
C GLU A 157 1.84 3.97 24.43
N VAL A 158 2.56 3.86 23.31
CA VAL A 158 2.05 4.19 21.97
C VAL A 158 0.94 3.21 21.59
N LEU A 159 1.13 1.91 21.82
CA LEU A 159 0.07 0.93 21.55
C LEU A 159 -1.17 1.15 22.43
N GLN A 160 -0.99 1.56 23.69
CA GLN A 160 -2.10 1.89 24.59
C GLN A 160 -2.89 3.13 24.14
N GLN A 161 -2.25 4.06 23.42
CA GLN A 161 -2.94 5.22 22.82
C GLN A 161 -3.69 4.87 21.53
N VAL A 162 -3.23 3.83 20.82
CA VAL A 162 -3.76 3.45 19.51
C VAL A 162 -4.89 2.43 19.62
N MET A 163 -4.89 1.55 20.62
CA MET A 163 -5.86 0.47 20.75
C MET A 163 -6.28 0.19 22.19
N SER A 164 -7.44 -0.44 22.35
CA SER A 164 -7.99 -0.79 23.66
C SER A 164 -7.13 -1.83 24.39
N ASN A 165 -7.12 -1.78 25.72
CA ASN A 165 -6.44 -2.79 26.55
C ASN A 165 -6.90 -4.22 26.25
N ALA A 166 -8.18 -4.41 25.87
CA ALA A 166 -8.70 -5.71 25.47
C ALA A 166 -8.00 -6.22 24.20
N THR A 167 -7.86 -5.38 23.19
CA THR A 167 -7.16 -5.70 21.94
C THR A 167 -5.69 -6.04 22.20
N ILE A 168 -5.01 -5.25 23.04
CA ILE A 168 -3.60 -5.49 23.42
C ILE A 168 -3.44 -6.87 24.08
N MET A 169 -4.35 -7.23 24.99
CA MET A 169 -4.32 -8.55 25.65
C MET A 169 -4.60 -9.70 24.68
N VAL A 170 -5.50 -9.54 23.72
CA VAL A 170 -5.73 -10.56 22.68
C VAL A 170 -4.49 -10.73 21.81
N ILE A 171 -3.88 -9.63 21.36
CA ILE A 171 -2.62 -9.66 20.59
C ILE A 171 -1.52 -10.36 21.39
N SER A 172 -1.40 -10.07 22.69
CA SER A 172 -0.45 -10.72 23.60
C SER A 172 -0.60 -12.24 23.65
N VAL A 173 -1.83 -12.71 23.84
CA VAL A 173 -2.12 -14.14 23.96
C VAL A 173 -1.83 -14.84 22.64
N THR A 174 -2.27 -14.24 21.52
CA THR A 174 -2.01 -14.78 20.18
C THR A 174 -0.54 -14.74 19.80
N ALA A 175 0.19 -13.69 20.20
CA ALA A 175 1.63 -13.58 19.98
C ALA A 175 2.42 -14.68 20.72
N SER A 176 1.92 -15.16 21.86
CA SER A 176 2.55 -16.24 22.62
C SER A 176 2.40 -17.62 21.96
N THR A 177 1.42 -17.76 21.05
CA THR A 177 1.11 -19.02 20.35
C THR A 177 1.30 -18.94 18.83
N THR A 178 1.76 -17.79 18.31
CA THR A 178 1.98 -17.57 16.86
C THR A 178 3.01 -18.55 16.30
N GLN A 179 2.76 -19.00 15.06
CA GLN A 179 3.66 -19.88 14.31
C GLN A 179 4.63 -19.10 13.40
N GLY A 180 4.60 -17.76 13.46
CA GLY A 180 5.47 -16.91 12.66
C GLY A 180 6.95 -17.04 13.00
N LYS A 181 7.81 -16.67 12.05
CA LYS A 181 9.28 -16.72 12.17
C LYS A 181 9.86 -15.31 12.25
N LEU A 182 11.03 -15.19 12.87
CA LEU A 182 11.76 -13.91 12.88
C LEU A 182 12.07 -13.47 11.44
N LEU A 183 11.87 -12.19 11.18
CA LEU A 183 12.31 -11.54 9.95
C LEU A 183 13.81 -11.31 10.03
N SER A 184 14.48 -11.40 8.88
CA SER A 184 15.85 -10.90 8.75
C SER A 184 15.89 -9.38 8.96
N GLU A 185 17.07 -8.83 9.25
CA GLU A 185 17.23 -7.37 9.41
C GLU A 185 16.83 -6.61 8.14
N GLU A 186 17.14 -7.16 6.96
CA GLU A 186 16.73 -6.58 5.67
C GLU A 186 15.22 -6.56 5.50
N GLU A 187 14.53 -7.68 5.78
CA GLU A 187 13.07 -7.75 5.72
C GLU A 187 12.41 -6.81 6.73
N LEU A 188 12.95 -6.72 7.95
CA LEU A 188 12.44 -5.84 8.99
C LEU A 188 12.64 -4.37 8.63
N ASN A 189 13.80 -4.00 8.06
CA ASN A 189 14.05 -2.64 7.61
C ASN A 189 13.09 -2.21 6.50
N ARG A 190 12.78 -3.10 5.55
CA ARG A 190 11.76 -2.83 4.50
C ARG A 190 10.38 -2.56 5.09
N VAL A 191 9.99 -3.35 6.09
CA VAL A 191 8.72 -3.14 6.81
C VAL A 191 8.72 -1.79 7.54
N PHE A 192 9.81 -1.43 8.21
CA PHE A 192 9.93 -0.16 8.92
C PHE A 192 9.98 1.06 8.00
N GLU A 193 10.62 0.95 6.84
CA GLU A 193 10.61 1.97 5.80
C GLU A 193 9.17 2.23 5.32
N ALA A 194 8.42 1.17 5.04
CA ALA A 194 7.02 1.26 4.67
C ALA A 194 6.16 1.91 5.78
N CYS A 195 6.35 1.50 7.04
CA CYS A 195 5.64 2.12 8.16
C CYS A 195 5.98 3.61 8.32
N THR A 196 7.24 3.99 8.11
CA THR A 196 7.69 5.39 8.20
C THR A 196 7.07 6.23 7.09
N MET A 197 7.06 5.72 5.86
CA MET A 197 6.41 6.41 4.73
C MET A 197 4.90 6.62 4.99
N ALA A 198 4.20 5.62 5.54
CA ALA A 198 2.80 5.77 5.90
C ALA A 198 2.58 6.85 6.98
N GLU A 199 3.45 6.93 7.98
CA GLU A 199 3.37 7.99 9.00
C GLU A 199 3.61 9.39 8.42
N GLU A 200 4.57 9.54 7.51
CA GLU A 200 4.83 10.79 6.81
C GLU A 200 3.60 11.25 6.01
N LEU A 201 3.00 10.35 5.24
CA LEU A 201 1.78 10.62 4.48
C LEU A 201 0.61 11.00 5.40
N MET A 202 0.44 10.31 6.52
CA MET A 202 -0.60 10.61 7.51
C MET A 202 -0.38 11.96 8.19
N SER A 203 0.88 12.30 8.50
CA SER A 203 1.24 13.62 9.05
C SER A 203 0.95 14.73 8.03
N ALA A 204 1.31 14.51 6.76
CA ALA A 204 0.98 15.43 5.68
C ALA A 204 -0.54 15.60 5.52
N LYS A 205 -1.31 14.51 5.55
CA LYS A 205 -2.78 14.56 5.51
C LYS A 205 -3.35 15.42 6.63
N LEU A 206 -2.87 15.25 7.86
CA LEU A 206 -3.34 16.03 9.01
C LEU A 206 -3.04 17.53 8.87
N LYS A 207 -1.85 17.88 8.37
CA LYS A 207 -1.51 19.27 8.02
C LYS A 207 -2.44 19.83 6.94
N ILE A 208 -2.71 19.06 5.89
CA ILE A 208 -3.62 19.46 4.80
C ILE A 208 -5.03 19.72 5.34
N LEU A 209 -5.58 18.81 6.13
CA LEU A 209 -6.91 18.95 6.73
C LEU A 209 -6.98 20.18 7.65
N THR A 210 -5.97 20.38 8.50
CA THR A 210 -5.92 21.53 9.41
C THR A 210 -5.90 22.85 8.63
N TYR A 211 -5.15 22.90 7.52
CA TYR A 211 -5.13 24.06 6.64
C TYR A 211 -6.50 24.30 5.99
N VAL A 212 -7.10 23.27 5.39
CA VAL A 212 -8.40 23.36 4.73
C VAL A 212 -9.48 23.81 5.71
N GLU A 213 -9.51 23.25 6.93
CA GLU A 213 -10.45 23.65 7.99
C GLU A 213 -10.30 25.12 8.36
N SER A 214 -9.06 25.60 8.53
CA SER A 214 -8.78 27.01 8.86
C SER A 214 -9.26 28.00 7.78
N ARG A 215 -9.30 27.57 6.51
CA ARG A 215 -9.69 28.41 5.37
C ARG A 215 -11.16 28.25 4.99
N MET A 216 -11.73 27.06 5.13
CA MET A 216 -13.18 26.80 4.95
C MET A 216 -14.02 27.64 5.90
N ALA A 217 -13.59 27.77 7.17
CA ALA A 217 -14.27 28.61 8.17
C ALA A 217 -14.38 30.11 7.77
N PHE A 218 -13.63 30.54 6.75
CA PHE A 218 -13.64 31.91 6.25
C PHE A 218 -14.35 32.07 4.91
N ILE A 219 -14.53 30.97 4.17
CA ILE A 219 -15.18 30.95 2.84
C ILE A 219 -16.68 30.62 2.97
N ALA A 220 -17.08 29.87 4.00
CA ALA A 220 -18.45 29.43 4.28
C ALA A 220 -19.20 30.33 5.28
#